data_AF-A0A8H4J740-F1
#
_entry.id   AF-A0A8H4J740-F1
#
_cell.length_a   1.000
_cell.length_b   1.000
_cell.length_c   1.000
_cell.angle_alpha   90.00
_cell.angle_beta   90.00
_cell.angle_gamma   90.00
#
_symmetry.space_group_name_H-M   'P 1'
#
loop_
_entity.id
_entity.type
_entity.pdbx_description
1 polymer ?
#
loop_
_entity_poly.entity_id
_entity_poly.type
_entity_poly.pdbx_seq_one_letter_code
_entity_poly.pdbx_strand_id
1 'polypeptide(L)'
;MLPIFLTLQILQLTSQGDMLLLLVPVLIIWINYKLASYVFGPGGYLDRFAQNLNRTWNAMEIHVKRAEATEHNRARSHLYRLPAELILLIDECLELGSSSLAFRATSAKFREILGKFEAETATSNDRTKAAFCDLLDRDYLSETIRRERIGELDDEGLRVCSGCKRTHSRSAFSATQLNVSPEERICRGHEGRMRICRHKSCSFNELVEFSLVRAENFPTKQYFPTDAMSRIVCTHPSHNNLTDLPIIVRFSGDGTLAYQYASLLFATGDDDGPSSEDLRTRLTEMNVSVCPHKTVSDPELLATLSSPEILKSLHASKMVRPDALPRCEDCTNLPSSFQHSYIALGKFNSPAGTLREGLFLRGRRIFRLPKRANSPEWLALIETSSRQA
;
A
#
# COMPACT_ATOMS: atom_id res chain seq x y z
N MET A 1 -15.33 35.99 -28.09
CA MET A 1 -15.23 37.27 -27.35
C MET A 1 -14.43 37.17 -26.05
N LEU A 2 -14.56 36.09 -25.27
CA LEU A 2 -13.69 35.77 -24.12
C LEU A 2 -12.16 35.83 -24.38
N PRO A 3 -11.62 35.45 -25.56
CA PRO A 3 -10.16 35.42 -25.79
C PRO A 3 -9.55 36.82 -25.89
N ILE A 4 -10.27 37.79 -26.47
CA ILE A 4 -9.77 39.16 -26.66
C ILE A 4 -9.69 39.87 -25.30
N PHE A 5 -10.64 39.57 -24.40
CA PHE A 5 -10.65 40.11 -23.04
C PHE A 5 -9.48 39.59 -22.19
N LEU A 6 -9.16 38.29 -22.29
CA LEU A 6 -8.00 37.73 -21.57
C LEU A 6 -6.69 38.31 -22.12
N THR A 7 -6.59 38.46 -23.44
CA THR A 7 -5.39 39.02 -24.10
C THR A 7 -5.19 40.50 -23.73
N LEU A 8 -6.27 41.27 -23.61
CA LEU A 8 -6.22 42.70 -23.24
C LEU A 8 -5.96 42.93 -21.75
N GLN A 9 -6.50 42.10 -20.85
CA GLN A 9 -6.17 42.17 -19.41
C GLN A 9 -4.70 41.78 -19.14
N ILE A 10 -4.16 40.85 -19.92
CA ILE A 10 -2.75 40.44 -19.83
C ILE A 10 -1.83 41.55 -20.37
N LEU A 11 -2.26 42.30 -21.40
CA LEU A 11 -1.53 43.46 -21.94
C LEU A 11 -1.50 44.65 -20.97
N GLN A 12 -2.52 44.88 -20.15
CA GLN A 12 -2.54 45.99 -19.18
C GLN A 12 -1.64 45.80 -17.95
N LEU A 13 -1.14 44.60 -17.69
CA LEU A 13 -0.23 44.29 -16.57
C LEU A 13 1.26 44.40 -16.93
N THR A 14 1.59 44.92 -18.12
CA THR A 14 2.95 44.89 -18.70
C THR A 14 3.78 46.14 -18.36
N SER A 15 4.60 46.07 -17.31
CA SER A 15 5.70 47.03 -17.12
C SER A 15 7.03 46.42 -16.65
N GLN A 16 7.14 45.10 -16.51
CA GLN A 16 8.38 44.42 -16.11
C GLN A 16 8.72 43.31 -17.10
N GLY A 17 9.94 43.34 -17.65
CA GLY A 17 10.41 42.59 -18.83
C GLY A 17 10.43 41.06 -18.72
N ASP A 18 10.10 40.48 -17.58
CA ASP A 18 10.19 39.03 -17.35
C ASP A 18 8.98 38.23 -17.87
N MET A 19 7.93 38.89 -18.39
CA MET A 19 6.69 38.24 -18.85
C MET A 19 6.75 37.60 -20.25
N LEU A 20 7.75 37.92 -21.08
CA LEU A 20 7.92 37.30 -22.40
C LEU A 20 8.17 35.78 -22.30
N LEU A 21 8.81 35.33 -21.22
CA LEU A 21 9.03 33.92 -20.91
C LEU A 21 7.72 33.17 -20.54
N LEU A 22 6.69 33.88 -20.09
CA LEU A 22 5.41 33.29 -19.64
C LEU A 22 4.34 33.27 -20.75
N LEU A 23 4.39 34.22 -21.69
CA LEU A 23 3.42 34.31 -22.79
C LEU A 23 3.63 33.26 -23.87
N VAL A 24 4.89 32.94 -24.17
CA VAL A 24 5.26 32.00 -25.25
C VAL A 24 4.70 30.57 -24.98
N PRO A 25 4.83 29.97 -23.79
CA PRO A 25 4.26 28.66 -23.50
C PRO A 25 2.73 28.63 -23.60
N VAL A 26 2.04 29.65 -23.08
CA VAL A 26 0.58 29.75 -23.12
C VAL A 26 0.07 29.86 -24.57
N LEU A 27 0.76 30.68 -25.39
CA LEU A 27 0.46 30.83 -26.80
C LEU A 27 0.70 29.53 -27.57
N ILE A 28 1.81 28.83 -27.31
CA ILE A 28 2.13 27.53 -27.94
C ILE A 28 1.07 26.49 -27.58
N ILE A 29 0.64 26.42 -26.32
CA ILE A 29 -0.39 25.47 -25.89
C ILE A 29 -1.73 25.79 -26.55
N TRP A 30 -2.08 27.06 -26.67
CA TRP A 30 -3.29 27.50 -27.36
C TRP A 30 -3.27 27.23 -28.87
N ILE A 31 -2.12 27.40 -29.54
CA ILE A 31 -1.96 27.05 -30.95
C ILE A 31 -2.11 25.53 -31.15
N ASN A 32 -1.43 24.73 -30.31
CA ASN A 32 -1.53 23.27 -30.36
C ASN A 32 -2.96 22.77 -30.10
N TYR A 33 -3.69 23.42 -29.20
CA TYR A 33 -5.12 23.15 -28.98
C TYR A 33 -5.94 23.35 -30.23
N LYS A 34 -5.79 24.50 -30.88
CA LYS A 34 -6.55 24.86 -32.08
C LYS A 34 -6.29 23.86 -33.19
N LEU A 35 -5.02 23.53 -33.42
CA LEU A 35 -4.61 22.54 -34.42
C LEU A 35 -5.18 21.15 -34.12
N ALA A 36 -5.10 20.68 -32.89
CA ALA A 36 -5.55 19.33 -32.55
C ALA A 36 -7.09 19.21 -32.44
N SER A 37 -7.79 20.26 -32.01
CA SER A 37 -9.26 20.31 -32.03
C SER A 37 -9.84 20.22 -33.45
N TYR A 38 -9.06 20.68 -34.45
CA TYR A 38 -9.40 20.59 -35.86
C TYR A 38 -9.21 19.17 -36.42
N VAL A 39 -8.29 18.38 -35.85
CA VAL A 39 -7.88 17.07 -36.37
C VAL A 39 -8.60 15.90 -35.69
N PHE A 40 -8.87 15.96 -34.38
CA PHE A 40 -9.24 14.77 -33.59
C PHE A 40 -10.69 14.73 -33.06
N GLY A 41 -11.50 15.75 -33.35
CA GLY A 41 -12.89 15.81 -32.88
C GLY A 41 -13.03 16.05 -31.36
N PRO A 42 -14.25 16.42 -30.88
CA PRO A 42 -14.42 17.08 -29.58
C PRO A 42 -14.41 16.17 -28.32
N GLY A 43 -14.53 14.85 -28.44
CA GLY A 43 -14.96 14.01 -27.30
C GLY A 43 -13.91 13.67 -26.22
N GLY A 44 -12.63 13.44 -26.57
CA GLY A 44 -11.60 13.02 -25.61
C GLY A 44 -10.39 13.94 -25.51
N TYR A 45 -10.25 14.88 -26.45
CA TYR A 45 -9.10 15.78 -26.50
C TYR A 45 -9.23 16.93 -25.50
N LEU A 46 -10.45 17.40 -25.22
CA LEU A 46 -10.71 18.52 -24.31
C LEU A 46 -10.24 18.23 -22.88
N ASP A 47 -10.50 17.02 -22.36
CA ASP A 47 -10.07 16.65 -21.01
C ASP A 47 -8.55 16.57 -20.88
N ARG A 48 -7.86 15.93 -21.85
CA ARG A 48 -6.39 15.87 -21.86
C ARG A 48 -5.78 17.25 -22.02
N PHE A 49 -6.39 18.09 -22.85
CA PHE A 49 -5.94 19.47 -23.05
C PHE A 49 -6.12 20.30 -21.78
N ALA A 50 -7.27 20.22 -21.12
CA ALA A 50 -7.52 20.88 -19.84
C ALA A 50 -6.53 20.42 -18.77
N GLN A 51 -6.25 19.11 -18.70
CA GLN A 51 -5.21 18.57 -17.81
C GLN A 51 -3.82 19.13 -18.13
N ASN A 52 -3.44 19.25 -19.40
CA ASN A 52 -2.14 19.79 -19.81
C ASN A 52 -2.02 21.30 -19.54
N LEU A 53 -3.08 22.07 -19.81
CA LEU A 53 -3.14 23.48 -19.43
C LEU A 53 -3.00 23.65 -17.93
N ASN A 54 -3.74 22.88 -17.13
CA ASN A 54 -3.68 22.95 -15.68
C ASN A 54 -2.27 22.60 -15.17
N ARG A 55 -1.62 21.57 -15.75
CA ARG A 55 -0.22 21.22 -15.42
C ARG A 55 0.75 22.35 -15.75
N THR A 56 0.61 22.96 -16.92
CA THR A 56 1.50 24.05 -17.35
C THR A 56 1.28 25.28 -16.47
N TRP A 57 0.03 25.64 -16.19
CA TRP A 57 -0.32 26.73 -15.30
C TRP A 57 0.27 26.53 -13.91
N ASN A 58 0.07 25.36 -13.31
CA ASN A 58 0.66 25.02 -12.02
C ASN A 58 2.19 25.08 -12.04
N ALA A 59 2.83 24.63 -13.12
CA ALA A 59 4.29 24.73 -13.27
C ALA A 59 4.74 26.20 -13.31
N MET A 60 4.05 27.06 -14.07
CA MET A 60 4.33 28.49 -14.13
C MET A 60 4.16 29.16 -12.77
N GLU A 61 3.06 28.87 -12.07
CA GLU A 61 2.81 29.40 -10.72
C GLU A 61 3.91 28.99 -9.75
N ILE A 62 4.37 27.73 -9.82
CA ILE A 62 5.51 27.25 -9.03
C ILE A 62 6.79 28.01 -9.39
N HIS A 63 7.04 28.30 -10.67
CA HIS A 63 8.21 29.06 -11.10
C HIS A 63 8.19 30.50 -10.58
N VAL A 64 7.04 31.18 -10.65
CA VAL A 64 6.88 32.54 -10.11
C VAL A 64 7.12 32.54 -8.60
N LYS A 65 6.45 31.65 -7.86
CA LYS A 65 6.64 31.50 -6.40
C LYS A 65 8.10 31.21 -6.03
N ARG A 66 8.82 30.43 -6.86
CA ARG A 66 10.26 30.17 -6.65
C ARG A 66 11.12 31.40 -6.88
N ALA A 67 10.81 32.22 -7.88
CA ALA A 67 11.52 33.46 -8.14
C ALA A 67 11.32 34.45 -6.98
N GLU A 68 10.07 34.63 -6.54
CA GLU A 68 9.72 35.45 -5.37
C GLU A 68 10.42 34.96 -4.09
N ALA A 69 10.37 33.65 -3.82
CA ALA A 69 11.07 33.07 -2.67
C ALA A 69 12.59 33.25 -2.76
N THR A 70 13.16 33.17 -3.97
CA THR A 70 14.59 33.40 -4.18
C THR A 70 14.96 34.83 -3.88
N GLU A 71 14.19 35.80 -4.38
CA GLU A 71 14.44 37.22 -4.15
C GLU A 71 14.25 37.58 -2.67
N HIS A 72 13.19 37.07 -2.05
CA HIS A 72 12.99 37.18 -0.61
C HIS A 72 14.18 36.64 0.19
N ASN A 73 14.66 35.44 -0.16
CA ASN A 73 15.79 34.82 0.53
C ASN A 73 17.09 35.62 0.33
N ARG A 74 17.34 36.15 -0.87
CA ARG A 74 18.48 37.05 -1.12
C ARG A 74 18.43 38.30 -0.23
N ALA A 75 17.26 38.93 -0.14
CA ALA A 75 17.09 40.15 0.63
C ALA A 75 17.14 39.92 2.15
N ARG A 76 16.55 38.83 2.64
CA ARG A 76 16.26 38.67 4.07
C ARG A 76 16.98 37.51 4.76
N SER A 77 17.24 36.39 4.08
CA SER A 77 17.82 35.22 4.72
C SER A 77 19.33 35.40 4.93
N HIS A 78 19.77 35.37 6.19
CA HIS A 78 21.20 35.40 6.52
C HIS A 78 21.90 34.13 6.02
N LEU A 79 21.26 32.97 6.20
CA LEU A 79 21.77 31.67 5.74
C LEU A 79 21.95 31.66 4.21
N TYR A 80 20.99 32.22 3.46
CA TYR A 80 21.08 32.30 2.00
C TYR A 80 22.20 33.23 1.53
N ARG A 81 22.55 34.26 2.31
CA ARG A 81 23.63 35.22 1.99
C ARG A 81 25.03 34.73 2.36
N LEU A 82 25.15 33.59 3.05
CA LEU A 82 26.47 33.05 3.38
C LEU A 82 27.29 32.71 2.12
N PRO A 83 28.63 32.87 2.19
CA PRO A 83 29.57 32.29 1.23
C PRO A 83 29.40 30.78 1.09
N ALA A 84 29.79 30.23 -0.06
CA ALA A 84 29.63 28.82 -0.37
C ALA A 84 30.39 27.91 0.62
N GLU A 85 31.56 28.37 1.06
CA GLU A 85 32.44 27.69 2.01
C GLU A 85 31.76 27.47 3.36
N LEU A 86 31.06 28.49 3.87
CA LEU A 86 30.31 28.37 5.12
C LEU A 86 29.09 27.47 4.97
N ILE A 87 28.45 27.46 3.80
CA ILE A 87 27.33 26.55 3.51
C ILE A 87 27.79 25.10 3.50
N LEU A 88 28.98 24.82 2.93
CA LEU A 88 29.59 23.49 2.95
C LEU A 88 29.96 23.05 4.37
N LEU A 89 30.59 23.92 5.16
CA LEU A 89 30.91 23.64 6.56
C LEU A 89 29.65 23.36 7.40
N ILE A 90 28.55 24.07 7.13
CA ILE A 90 27.26 23.79 7.77
C ILE A 90 26.77 22.39 7.37
N ASP A 91 26.81 22.04 6.09
CA ASP A 91 26.40 20.71 5.61
C ASP A 91 27.23 19.58 6.23
N GLU A 92 28.55 19.79 6.39
CA GLU A 92 29.46 18.86 7.09
C GLU A 92 29.10 18.69 8.57
N CYS A 93 28.53 19.72 9.20
CA CYS A 93 28.06 19.66 10.59
C CYS A 93 26.67 19.03 10.73
N LEU A 94 25.90 18.88 9.64
CA LEU A 94 24.62 18.19 9.65
C LEU A 94 24.87 16.67 9.69
N GLU A 95 24.10 15.95 10.50
CA GLU A 95 24.16 14.48 10.51
C GLU A 95 23.98 13.95 9.07
N LEU A 96 24.94 13.15 8.61
CA LEU A 96 24.95 12.57 7.27
C LEU A 96 23.61 11.88 7.00
N GLY A 97 22.93 12.32 5.94
CA GLY A 97 21.68 11.72 5.49
C GLY A 97 20.55 12.72 5.27
N SER A 98 19.45 12.56 6.00
CA SER A 98 18.18 13.27 5.74
C SER A 98 18.26 14.78 6.00
N SER A 99 19.10 15.22 6.94
CA SER A 99 19.27 16.64 7.27
C SER A 99 19.97 17.40 6.14
N SER A 100 21.01 16.81 5.54
CA SER A 100 21.66 17.36 4.34
C SER A 100 20.70 17.40 3.14
N LEU A 101 19.92 16.34 2.91
CA LEU A 101 18.88 16.35 1.87
C LEU A 101 17.84 17.45 2.10
N ALA A 102 17.39 17.64 3.35
CA ALA A 102 16.49 18.71 3.71
C ALA A 102 17.11 20.08 3.43
N PHE A 103 18.36 20.28 3.82
CA PHE A 103 19.06 21.54 3.62
C PHE A 103 19.14 21.90 2.12
N ARG A 104 19.45 20.92 1.26
CA ARG A 104 19.43 21.08 -0.21
C ARG A 104 18.04 21.32 -0.78
N ALA A 105 17.01 20.71 -0.19
CA ALA A 105 15.65 20.89 -0.64
C ALA A 105 15.15 22.32 -0.38
N THR A 106 15.70 23.04 0.61
CA THR A 106 15.23 24.38 0.99
C THR A 106 15.47 25.47 -0.06
N SER A 107 16.54 25.39 -0.86
CA SER A 107 16.80 26.41 -1.90
C SER A 107 17.57 25.87 -3.11
N ALA A 108 17.37 26.51 -4.27
CA ALA A 108 18.12 26.18 -5.49
C ALA A 108 19.63 26.46 -5.32
N LYS A 109 20.01 27.53 -4.59
CA LYS A 109 21.40 27.88 -4.30
C LYS A 109 22.09 26.77 -3.50
N PHE A 110 21.47 26.30 -2.42
CA PHE A 110 22.08 25.25 -1.59
C PHE A 110 22.18 23.94 -2.34
N ARG A 111 21.16 23.59 -3.13
CA ARG A 111 21.22 22.42 -4.03
C ARG A 111 22.37 22.51 -5.03
N GLU A 112 22.61 23.68 -5.61
CA GLU A 112 23.69 23.87 -6.57
C GLU A 112 25.07 23.78 -5.90
N ILE A 113 25.25 24.42 -4.75
CA ILE A 113 26.51 24.41 -4.01
C ILE A 113 26.81 22.98 -3.53
N LEU A 114 25.87 22.34 -2.84
CA LEU A 114 26.07 21.04 -2.22
C LEU A 114 26.02 19.88 -3.23
N GLY A 115 25.27 20.01 -4.32
CA GLY A 115 25.14 18.98 -5.35
C GLY A 115 26.41 18.78 -6.18
N LYS A 116 27.30 19.77 -6.25
CA LYS A 116 28.59 19.67 -6.97
C LYS A 116 29.59 18.74 -6.28
N PHE A 117 29.50 18.60 -4.95
CA PHE A 117 30.45 17.81 -4.15
C PHE A 117 30.01 16.34 -3.94
N GLU A 118 28.76 16.01 -4.27
CA GLU A 118 28.21 14.67 -4.01
C GLU A 118 28.40 13.66 -5.13
N ALA A 119 28.73 14.10 -6.35
CA ALA A 119 29.01 13.20 -7.46
C ALA A 119 30.12 12.18 -7.12
N GLU A 120 30.95 12.50 -6.12
CA GLU A 120 32.06 11.66 -5.65
C GLU A 120 31.74 10.84 -4.39
N THR A 121 30.69 11.15 -3.64
CA THR A 121 30.44 10.57 -2.30
C THR A 121 29.06 9.94 -2.09
N ALA A 122 28.06 10.20 -2.93
CA ALA A 122 26.67 9.84 -2.62
C ALA A 122 26.06 8.84 -3.61
N THR A 123 26.15 7.56 -3.27
CA THR A 123 24.96 6.71 -3.46
C THR A 123 23.94 7.19 -2.42
N SER A 124 23.01 8.06 -2.79
CA SER A 124 21.84 8.35 -1.96
C SER A 124 21.12 7.02 -1.74
N ASN A 125 21.43 6.32 -0.66
CA ASN A 125 20.82 5.03 -0.40
C ASN A 125 19.32 5.29 -0.15
N ASP A 126 18.47 4.32 -0.53
CA ASP A 126 17.02 4.47 -0.39
C ASP A 126 16.59 4.78 1.04
N ARG A 127 17.42 4.39 2.03
CA ARG A 127 17.22 4.68 3.45
C ARG A 127 17.27 6.18 3.75
N THR A 128 18.21 6.91 3.17
CA THR A 128 18.34 8.37 3.38
C THR A 128 17.15 9.11 2.78
N LYS A 129 16.70 8.70 1.59
CA LYS A 129 15.49 9.24 0.96
C LYS A 129 14.25 8.95 1.81
N ALA A 130 14.12 7.73 2.32
CA ALA A 130 13.01 7.34 3.19
C ALA A 130 12.98 8.20 4.48
N ALA A 131 14.13 8.37 5.14
CA ALA A 131 14.24 9.22 6.32
C ALA A 131 13.87 10.68 6.04
N PHE A 132 14.26 11.23 4.89
CA PHE A 132 13.87 12.57 4.47
C PHE A 132 12.36 12.69 4.21
N CYS A 133 11.76 11.73 3.51
CA CYS A 133 10.31 11.68 3.34
C CYS A 133 9.57 11.59 4.69
N ASP A 134 10.11 10.84 5.64
CA ASP A 134 9.54 10.73 6.99
C ASP A 134 9.54 12.06 7.75
N LEU A 135 10.57 12.90 7.56
CA LEU A 135 10.62 14.26 8.11
C LEU A 135 9.54 15.14 7.47
N LEU A 136 9.43 15.13 6.14
CA LEU A 136 8.39 15.90 5.43
C LEU A 136 6.98 15.52 5.87
N ASP A 137 6.71 14.23 6.07
CA ASP A 137 5.42 13.77 6.55
C ASP A 137 5.16 14.22 8.01
N ARG A 138 6.19 14.34 8.86
CA ARG A 138 6.05 14.88 10.24
C ARG A 138 5.76 16.37 10.26
N ASP A 139 6.42 17.15 9.40
CA ASP A 139 6.16 18.59 9.27
C ASP A 139 4.72 18.83 8.78
N TYR A 140 4.31 18.08 7.75
CA TYR A 140 2.95 18.12 7.25
C TYR A 140 1.92 17.71 8.33
N LEU A 141 2.20 16.66 9.10
CA LEU A 141 1.35 16.27 10.23
C LEU A 141 1.25 17.40 11.26
N SER A 142 2.36 18.00 11.66
CA SER A 142 2.37 19.07 12.67
C SER A 142 1.55 20.28 12.24
N GLU A 143 1.70 20.69 10.97
CA GLU A 143 0.93 21.81 10.42
C GLU A 143 -0.55 21.46 10.30
N THR A 144 -0.90 20.26 9.85
CA THR A 144 -2.32 19.85 9.76
C THR A 144 -2.99 19.73 11.12
N ILE A 145 -2.27 19.28 12.15
CA ILE A 145 -2.74 19.30 13.54
C ILE A 145 -3.02 20.73 14.00
N ARG A 146 -2.09 21.67 13.72
CA ARG A 146 -2.28 23.09 14.05
C ARG A 146 -3.55 23.63 13.42
N ARG A 147 -3.77 23.34 12.13
CA ARG A 147 -4.97 23.73 11.38
C ARG A 147 -6.25 23.13 11.96
N GLU A 148 -6.23 21.85 12.34
CA GLU A 148 -7.39 21.21 13.00
C GLU A 148 -7.75 21.92 14.31
N ARG A 149 -6.75 22.24 15.15
CA ARG A 149 -6.97 22.88 16.47
C ARG A 149 -7.61 24.26 16.38
N ILE A 150 -7.36 24.99 15.29
CA ILE A 150 -7.96 26.32 15.05
C ILE A 150 -9.26 26.23 14.23
N GLY A 151 -9.76 25.03 13.95
CA GLY A 151 -11.04 24.81 13.27
C GLY A 151 -10.99 24.90 11.74
N GLU A 152 -9.82 25.13 11.12
CA GLU A 152 -9.71 25.27 9.65
C GLU A 152 -10.09 24.00 8.87
N LEU A 153 -10.10 22.84 9.52
CA LEU A 153 -10.47 21.56 8.90
C LEU A 153 -11.93 21.15 9.15
N ASP A 154 -12.67 21.89 9.99
CA ASP A 154 -14.05 21.54 10.35
C ASP A 154 -15.01 21.76 9.19
N ASP A 155 -14.83 22.84 8.43
CA ASP A 155 -15.65 23.15 7.25
C ASP A 155 -15.55 22.07 6.17
N GLU A 156 -14.40 21.39 6.09
CA GLU A 156 -14.16 20.30 5.15
C GLU A 156 -14.58 18.92 5.70
N GLY A 157 -15.00 18.83 6.98
CA GLY A 157 -15.32 17.57 7.65
C GLY A 157 -14.13 16.63 7.77
N LEU A 158 -12.90 17.18 7.75
CA LEU A 158 -11.65 16.42 7.78
C LEU A 158 -11.08 16.35 9.20
N ARG A 159 -10.38 15.25 9.46
CA ARG A 159 -9.66 14.99 10.70
C ARG A 159 -8.29 14.43 10.41
N VAL A 160 -7.31 14.83 11.20
CA VAL A 160 -5.94 14.34 11.12
C VAL A 160 -5.85 12.91 11.65
N CYS A 161 -5.04 12.11 10.97
CA CYS A 161 -4.64 10.76 11.38
C CYS A 161 -3.11 10.75 11.54
N SER A 162 -2.64 10.55 12.76
CA SER A 162 -1.21 10.48 13.09
C SER A 162 -0.53 9.27 12.46
N GLY A 163 -1.22 8.13 12.37
CA GLY A 163 -0.69 6.90 11.76
C GLY A 163 -0.44 7.04 10.26
N CYS A 164 -1.38 7.65 9.52
CA CYS A 164 -1.21 7.93 8.09
C CYS A 164 -0.41 9.21 7.82
N LYS A 165 -0.17 10.03 8.85
CA LYS A 165 0.38 11.39 8.79
C LYS A 165 -0.38 12.29 7.81
N ARG A 166 -1.71 12.15 7.74
CA ARG A 166 -2.58 12.82 6.74
C ARG A 166 -3.98 13.09 7.27
N THR A 167 -4.75 13.91 6.55
CA THR A 167 -6.17 14.13 6.82
C THR A 167 -7.05 13.09 6.14
N HIS A 168 -8.17 12.74 6.80
CA HIS A 168 -9.21 11.86 6.28
C HIS A 168 -10.60 12.43 6.62
N SER A 169 -11.64 11.95 5.93
CA SER A 169 -13.01 12.22 6.33
C SER A 169 -13.29 11.67 7.73
N ARG A 170 -14.20 12.33 8.46
CA ARG A 170 -14.65 11.89 9.79
C ARG A 170 -15.13 10.42 9.83
N SER A 171 -15.66 9.89 8.71
CA SER A 171 -16.07 8.48 8.56
C SER A 171 -14.93 7.47 8.62
N ALA A 172 -13.69 7.89 8.38
CA ALA A 172 -12.51 7.03 8.43
C ALA A 172 -12.04 6.73 9.86
N PHE A 173 -12.71 7.28 10.89
CA PHE A 173 -12.37 7.11 12.30
C PHE A 173 -13.50 6.38 13.05
N SER A 174 -13.15 5.68 14.13
CA SER A 174 -14.16 5.19 15.08
C SER A 174 -14.63 6.36 15.97
N ALA A 175 -15.80 6.20 16.61
CA ALA A 175 -16.29 7.20 17.56
C ALA A 175 -15.29 7.44 18.70
N THR A 176 -14.63 6.39 19.17
CA THR A 176 -13.57 6.47 20.17
C THR A 176 -12.39 7.30 19.69
N GLN A 177 -11.88 7.03 18.48
CA GLN A 177 -10.75 7.78 17.90
C GLN A 177 -11.08 9.25 17.65
N LEU A 178 -12.33 9.60 17.33
CA LEU A 178 -12.74 10.99 17.17
C LEU A 178 -12.65 11.82 18.47
N ASN A 179 -12.65 11.15 19.64
CA ASN A 179 -12.47 11.81 20.94
C ASN A 179 -10.98 11.88 21.37
N VAL A 180 -10.08 11.23 20.64
CA VAL A 180 -8.62 11.28 20.88
C VAL A 180 -8.04 12.56 20.28
N SER A 181 -6.96 13.07 20.86
CA SER A 181 -6.23 14.24 20.35
C SER A 181 -5.65 13.97 18.94
N PRO A 182 -5.52 14.99 18.07
CA PRO A 182 -4.99 14.82 16.72
C PRO A 182 -3.59 14.18 16.65
N GLU A 183 -2.77 14.35 17.70
CA GLU A 183 -1.41 13.79 17.79
C GLU A 183 -1.41 12.26 17.91
N GLU A 184 -2.42 11.70 18.57
CA GLU A 184 -2.52 10.27 18.87
C GLU A 184 -3.59 9.57 18.03
N ARG A 185 -4.51 10.33 17.44
CA ARG A 185 -5.66 9.80 16.69
C ARG A 185 -5.23 9.01 15.46
N ILE A 186 -5.75 7.81 15.34
CA ILE A 186 -5.54 6.93 14.19
C ILE A 186 -6.85 6.59 13.47
N CYS A 187 -6.78 6.33 12.16
CA CYS A 187 -7.93 5.91 11.38
C CYS A 187 -8.26 4.43 11.61
N ARG A 188 -9.46 4.00 11.19
CA ARG A 188 -9.92 2.60 11.23
C ARG A 188 -8.95 1.63 10.57
N GLY A 189 -8.17 2.10 9.59
CA GLY A 189 -7.11 1.32 8.97
C GLY A 189 -5.99 0.94 9.93
N HIS A 190 -5.53 1.88 10.75
CA HIS A 190 -4.48 1.62 11.74
C HIS A 190 -5.03 0.99 13.03
N GLU A 191 -6.26 1.34 13.41
CA GLU A 191 -6.98 0.74 14.54
C GLU A 191 -7.33 -0.72 14.28
N GLY A 192 -7.73 -1.02 13.03
CA GLY A 192 -8.11 -2.35 12.58
C GLY A 192 -6.93 -3.32 12.58
N ARG A 193 -7.21 -4.55 13.02
CA ARG A 193 -6.24 -5.65 12.98
C ARG A 193 -6.75 -6.73 12.04
N MET A 194 -5.89 -7.17 11.12
CA MET A 194 -6.15 -8.35 10.32
C MET A 194 -6.04 -9.58 11.22
N ARG A 195 -7.14 -10.30 11.38
CA ARG A 195 -7.16 -11.52 12.15
C ARG A 195 -6.50 -12.65 11.34
N ILE A 196 -5.50 -13.31 11.93
CA ILE A 196 -4.87 -14.51 11.39
C ILE A 196 -5.62 -15.73 11.89
N CYS A 197 -5.97 -15.74 13.18
CA CYS A 197 -6.82 -16.74 13.79
C CYS A 197 -7.48 -16.18 15.05
N ARG A 198 -8.24 -17.01 15.76
CA ARG A 198 -8.88 -16.62 17.03
C ARG A 198 -7.89 -16.09 18.08
N HIS A 199 -6.64 -16.54 18.04
CA HIS A 199 -5.61 -16.21 19.04
C HIS A 199 -4.61 -15.14 18.57
N LYS A 200 -4.52 -14.87 17.26
CA LYS A 200 -3.51 -13.98 16.69
C LYS A 200 -4.11 -13.04 15.64
N SER A 201 -3.76 -11.77 15.75
CA SER A 201 -4.07 -10.71 14.80
C SER A 201 -2.85 -9.84 14.57
N CYS A 202 -2.78 -9.17 13.43
CA CYS A 202 -1.74 -8.21 13.09
C CYS A 202 -2.35 -6.86 12.73
N SER A 203 -1.78 -5.79 13.28
CA SER A 203 -1.99 -4.42 12.84
C SER A 203 -1.33 -4.18 11.48
N PHE A 204 -1.69 -3.07 10.84
CA PHE A 204 -1.06 -2.64 9.60
C PHE A 204 0.46 -2.46 9.77
N ASN A 205 0.92 -1.83 10.87
CA ASN A 205 2.34 -1.57 11.12
C ASN A 205 3.14 -2.86 11.30
N GLU A 206 2.60 -3.84 12.04
CA GLU A 206 3.23 -5.18 12.17
C GLU A 206 3.45 -5.84 10.79
N LEU A 207 2.51 -5.65 9.84
CA LEU A 207 2.67 -6.16 8.48
C LEU A 207 3.65 -5.35 7.64
N VAL A 208 3.69 -4.02 7.80
CA VAL A 208 4.69 -3.16 7.15
C VAL A 208 6.08 -3.55 7.62
N GLU A 209 6.31 -3.62 8.92
CA GLU A 209 7.60 -4.04 9.50
C GLU A 209 8.02 -5.41 8.98
N PHE A 210 7.09 -6.38 9.02
CA PHE A 210 7.31 -7.71 8.47
C PHE A 210 7.66 -7.71 6.97
N SER A 211 7.09 -6.78 6.19
CA SER A 211 7.41 -6.60 4.77
C SER A 211 8.75 -5.91 4.53
N LEU A 212 9.27 -5.17 5.51
CA LEU A 212 10.53 -4.42 5.40
C LEU A 212 11.76 -5.24 5.82
N VAL A 213 11.62 -6.23 6.70
CA VAL A 213 12.73 -7.13 7.09
C VAL A 213 13.33 -7.76 5.83
N ARG A 214 14.47 -7.24 5.36
CA ARG A 214 15.08 -7.66 4.09
C ARG A 214 15.48 -9.13 4.13
N ALA A 215 15.31 -9.81 3.00
CA ALA A 215 15.82 -11.16 2.79
C ALA A 215 17.36 -11.24 2.78
N GLU A 216 18.08 -10.14 3.03
CA GLU A 216 19.54 -10.07 3.04
C GLU A 216 20.20 -10.95 4.12
N ASN A 217 19.45 -11.33 5.16
CA ASN A 217 19.91 -12.32 6.15
C ASN A 217 19.63 -13.78 5.75
N PHE A 218 19.04 -14.03 4.58
CA PHE A 218 18.77 -15.38 4.10
C PHE A 218 19.68 -15.69 2.90
N PRO A 219 20.65 -16.62 3.04
CA PRO A 219 21.58 -16.96 1.97
C PRO A 219 20.80 -17.42 0.75
N THR A 220 20.87 -16.60 -0.30
CA THR A 220 20.17 -16.82 -1.55
C THR A 220 20.88 -17.94 -2.32
N LYS A 221 20.07 -18.85 -2.91
CA LYS A 221 20.41 -19.80 -4.00
C LYS A 221 20.66 -21.28 -3.69
N GLN A 222 20.21 -21.84 -2.58
CA GLN A 222 20.04 -23.31 -2.52
C GLN A 222 18.61 -23.68 -2.16
N TYR A 223 17.89 -24.20 -3.17
CA TYR A 223 16.69 -25.02 -3.07
C TYR A 223 15.86 -24.85 -1.81
N PHE A 224 14.82 -23.99 -1.87
CA PHE A 224 13.80 -23.77 -0.83
C PHE A 224 13.74 -24.86 0.27
N PRO A 225 14.49 -24.73 1.37
CA PRO A 225 14.05 -25.31 2.62
C PRO A 225 12.95 -24.37 3.11
N THR A 226 11.80 -24.92 3.44
CA THR A 226 10.63 -24.23 3.97
C THR A 226 10.86 -23.42 5.25
N ASP A 227 12.09 -23.24 5.73
CA ASP A 227 12.40 -22.75 7.08
C ASP A 227 12.99 -21.33 7.11
N ALA A 228 13.31 -20.74 5.95
CA ALA A 228 13.95 -19.43 5.84
C ALA A 228 13.02 -18.27 5.43
N MET A 229 11.70 -18.47 5.44
CA MET A 229 10.77 -17.36 5.23
C MET A 229 10.45 -16.73 6.57
N SER A 230 10.56 -15.40 6.69
CA SER A 230 9.90 -14.70 7.78
C SER A 230 8.42 -15.09 7.74
N ARG A 231 7.90 -15.58 8.88
CA ARG A 231 6.50 -15.98 9.03
C ARG A 231 5.93 -15.33 10.27
N ILE A 232 4.71 -14.83 10.15
CA ILE A 232 3.89 -14.55 11.32
C ILE A 232 3.05 -15.79 11.57
N VAL A 233 3.36 -16.48 12.67
CA VAL A 233 2.75 -17.76 13.06
C VAL A 233 2.08 -17.58 14.42
N CYS A 234 0.90 -18.16 14.58
CA CYS A 234 0.28 -18.26 15.90
C CYS A 234 0.90 -19.43 16.67
N THR A 235 1.47 -19.19 17.85
CA THR A 235 2.08 -20.24 18.70
C THR A 235 1.13 -20.78 19.77
N HIS A 236 -0.17 -20.48 19.68
CA HIS A 236 -1.14 -20.94 20.67
C HIS A 236 -1.27 -22.47 20.65
N PRO A 237 -1.33 -23.17 21.81
CA PRO A 237 -1.40 -24.64 21.88
C PRO A 237 -2.58 -25.28 21.17
N SER A 238 -3.65 -24.53 20.88
CA SER A 238 -4.74 -25.04 20.03
C SER A 238 -4.29 -25.40 18.61
N HIS A 239 -3.13 -24.88 18.17
CA HIS A 239 -2.51 -25.22 16.91
C HIS A 239 -1.40 -26.25 17.14
N ASN A 240 -1.75 -27.42 17.69
CA ASN A 240 -0.79 -28.48 17.99
C ASN A 240 -0.06 -29.06 16.76
N ASN A 241 -0.44 -28.63 15.55
CA ASN A 241 0.10 -29.13 14.29
C ASN A 241 0.61 -28.00 13.40
N LEU A 242 1.88 -28.13 12.97
CA LEU A 242 2.51 -27.21 12.02
C LEU A 242 1.71 -27.06 10.71
N THR A 243 0.91 -28.06 10.36
CA THR A 243 0.08 -28.06 9.16
C THR A 243 -1.23 -27.31 9.29
N ASP A 244 -1.72 -27.03 10.50
CA ASP A 244 -2.97 -26.28 10.77
C ASP A 244 -2.71 -24.82 11.15
N LEU A 245 -1.47 -24.35 10.99
CA LEU A 245 -1.12 -23.01 11.39
C LEU A 245 -1.59 -22.01 10.34
N PRO A 246 -2.50 -21.08 10.68
CA PRO A 246 -2.71 -19.92 9.86
C PRO A 246 -1.43 -19.08 9.92
N ILE A 247 -0.81 -18.88 8.76
CA ILE A 247 0.48 -18.24 8.62
C ILE A 247 0.39 -17.08 7.64
N ILE A 248 1.07 -15.98 7.94
CA ILE A 248 1.38 -14.97 6.94
C ILE A 248 2.80 -15.23 6.46
N VAL A 249 2.93 -15.42 5.15
CA VAL A 249 4.19 -15.64 4.46
C VAL A 249 4.42 -14.47 3.52
N ARG A 250 5.66 -13.97 3.49
CA ARG A 250 6.07 -12.97 2.49
C ARG A 250 6.35 -13.65 1.16
N PHE A 251 5.69 -13.21 0.08
CA PHE A 251 6.02 -13.62 -1.28
C PHE A 251 6.81 -12.49 -1.94
N SER A 252 8.14 -12.62 -1.97
CA SER A 252 9.05 -11.75 -2.73
C SER A 252 9.36 -10.36 -2.14
N GLY A 253 10.26 -9.64 -2.83
CA GLY A 253 10.75 -8.31 -2.47
C GLY A 253 9.78 -7.16 -2.79
N ASP A 254 8.66 -7.42 -3.48
CA ASP A 254 7.73 -6.38 -3.97
C ASP A 254 6.67 -5.91 -2.96
N GLY A 255 6.68 -6.52 -1.76
CA GLY A 255 5.73 -6.26 -0.68
C GLY A 255 4.46 -7.12 -0.73
N THR A 256 4.43 -8.17 -1.56
CA THR A 256 3.32 -9.13 -1.60
C THR A 256 3.37 -10.07 -0.40
N LEU A 257 2.23 -10.20 0.27
CA LEU A 257 2.01 -11.10 1.40
C LEU A 257 1.05 -12.21 0.97
N ALA A 258 1.16 -13.38 1.60
CA ALA A 258 0.15 -14.42 1.49
C ALA A 258 -0.25 -14.88 2.88
N TYR A 259 -1.53 -14.74 3.18
CA TYR A 259 -2.16 -15.41 4.29
C TYR A 259 -2.52 -16.83 3.84
N GLN A 260 -2.00 -17.83 4.53
CA GLN A 260 -2.30 -19.24 4.31
C GLN A 260 -3.01 -19.78 5.55
N TYR A 261 -4.01 -20.62 5.34
CA TYR A 261 -4.68 -21.36 6.39
C TYR A 261 -4.88 -22.80 5.93
N ALA A 262 -5.02 -23.68 6.90
CA ALA A 262 -5.34 -25.08 6.70
C ALA A 262 -6.27 -25.51 7.82
N SER A 263 -7.30 -26.24 7.43
CA SER A 263 -8.29 -26.78 8.35
C SER A 263 -8.42 -28.27 8.09
N LEU A 264 -8.19 -29.09 9.12
CA LEU A 264 -8.43 -30.53 9.08
C LEU A 264 -9.92 -30.81 8.82
N LEU A 265 -10.20 -31.50 7.71
CA LEU A 265 -11.52 -32.02 7.36
C LEU A 265 -11.74 -33.37 8.04
N PHE A 266 -10.83 -34.32 7.78
CA PHE A 266 -10.89 -35.69 8.28
C PHE A 266 -9.50 -36.16 8.67
N ALA A 267 -9.39 -36.83 9.80
CA ALA A 267 -8.26 -37.70 10.08
C ALA A 267 -8.44 -38.98 9.23
N THR A 268 -7.45 -39.37 8.44
CA THR A 268 -7.54 -40.66 7.73
C THR A 268 -7.29 -41.76 8.77
N GLY A 269 -8.37 -42.43 9.16
CA GLY A 269 -8.38 -43.42 10.24
C GLY A 269 -8.01 -44.83 9.79
N ASP A 270 -8.49 -45.25 8.63
CA ASP A 270 -8.32 -46.59 8.06
C ASP A 270 -8.48 -46.52 6.52
N ASP A 271 -8.25 -47.61 5.78
CA ASP A 271 -8.12 -47.68 4.31
C ASP A 271 -9.29 -47.04 3.51
N ASP A 272 -10.46 -46.90 4.13
CA ASP A 272 -11.64 -46.28 3.55
C ASP A 272 -11.64 -44.77 3.85
N GLY A 273 -11.18 -43.97 2.89
CA GLY A 273 -11.26 -42.50 2.96
C GLY A 273 -12.70 -41.97 3.04
N PRO A 274 -12.88 -40.67 3.33
CA PRO A 274 -14.21 -40.10 3.53
C PRO A 274 -15.07 -40.23 2.27
N SER A 275 -16.36 -40.55 2.45
CA SER A 275 -17.29 -40.55 1.33
C SER A 275 -17.50 -39.12 0.80
N SER A 276 -17.98 -39.01 -0.44
CA SER A 276 -18.35 -37.71 -1.02
C SER A 276 -19.40 -36.98 -0.18
N GLU A 277 -20.32 -37.74 0.45
CA GLU A 277 -21.35 -37.18 1.33
C GLU A 277 -20.75 -36.66 2.63
N ASP A 278 -19.85 -37.41 3.27
CA ASP A 278 -19.14 -36.95 4.48
C ASP A 278 -18.43 -35.62 4.20
N LEU A 279 -17.71 -35.55 3.08
CA LEU A 279 -16.98 -34.36 2.67
C LEU A 279 -17.91 -33.16 2.47
N ARG A 280 -19.06 -33.36 1.82
CA ARG A 280 -20.07 -32.30 1.64
C ARG A 280 -20.64 -31.83 2.95
N THR A 281 -21.05 -32.75 3.84
CA THR A 281 -21.54 -32.42 5.17
C THR A 281 -20.50 -31.59 5.92
N ARG A 282 -19.24 -32.05 5.93
CA ARG A 282 -18.17 -31.40 6.68
C ARG A 282 -17.83 -30.02 6.15
N LEU A 283 -17.71 -29.86 4.82
CA LEU A 283 -17.49 -28.56 4.20
C LEU A 283 -18.66 -27.62 4.50
N THR A 284 -19.90 -28.12 4.46
CA THR A 284 -21.09 -27.32 4.78
C THR A 284 -21.09 -26.83 6.23
N GLU A 285 -20.78 -27.71 7.18
CA GLU A 285 -20.67 -27.39 8.61
C GLU A 285 -19.60 -26.34 8.92
N MET A 286 -18.47 -26.40 8.22
CA MET A 286 -17.36 -25.47 8.46
C MET A 286 -17.70 -24.04 8.11
N ASN A 287 -18.61 -23.80 7.16
CA ASN A 287 -19.06 -22.48 6.72
C ASN A 287 -17.91 -21.49 6.48
N VAL A 288 -16.78 -21.97 5.95
CA VAL A 288 -15.60 -21.17 5.67
C VAL A 288 -15.79 -20.39 4.38
N SER A 289 -15.55 -19.08 4.40
CA SER A 289 -15.53 -18.25 3.20
C SER A 289 -14.26 -18.49 2.37
N VAL A 290 -14.43 -18.88 1.10
CA VAL A 290 -13.35 -19.08 0.11
C VAL A 290 -13.06 -17.80 -0.67
N CYS A 291 -13.99 -16.87 -0.70
CA CYS A 291 -13.78 -15.48 -1.07
C CYS A 291 -14.95 -14.65 -0.50
N PRO A 292 -14.96 -13.31 -0.64
CA PRO A 292 -16.08 -12.48 -0.19
C PRO A 292 -17.44 -12.89 -0.78
N HIS A 293 -17.46 -13.59 -1.92
CA HIS A 293 -18.67 -13.96 -2.66
C HIS A 293 -19.07 -15.44 -2.53
N LYS A 294 -18.13 -16.34 -2.18
CA LYS A 294 -18.37 -17.80 -2.11
C LYS A 294 -17.90 -18.39 -0.79
N THR A 295 -18.68 -19.33 -0.26
CA THR A 295 -18.29 -20.20 0.85
C THR A 295 -17.88 -21.57 0.34
N VAL A 296 -17.27 -22.38 1.20
CA VAL A 296 -16.99 -23.80 0.92
C VAL A 296 -18.26 -24.59 0.61
N SER A 297 -19.41 -24.11 1.08
CA SER A 297 -20.74 -24.70 0.87
C SER A 297 -21.39 -24.29 -0.46
N ASP A 298 -20.72 -23.45 -1.27
CA ASP A 298 -21.18 -23.07 -2.61
C ASP A 298 -21.37 -24.35 -3.45
N PRO A 299 -22.54 -24.59 -4.08
CA PRO A 299 -22.84 -25.86 -4.74
C PRO A 299 -21.84 -26.24 -5.85
N GLU A 300 -21.37 -25.26 -6.63
CA GLU A 300 -20.38 -25.48 -7.69
C GLU A 300 -19.01 -25.88 -7.10
N LEU A 301 -18.62 -25.20 -6.02
CA LEU A 301 -17.38 -25.48 -5.33
C LEU A 301 -17.44 -26.84 -4.63
N LEU A 302 -18.54 -27.16 -3.96
CA LEU A 302 -18.79 -28.48 -3.35
C LEU A 302 -18.76 -29.59 -4.39
N ALA A 303 -19.41 -29.39 -5.54
CA ALA A 303 -19.41 -30.37 -6.63
C ALA A 303 -17.99 -30.61 -7.16
N THR A 304 -17.21 -29.54 -7.31
CA THR A 304 -15.80 -29.62 -7.73
C THR A 304 -14.96 -30.34 -6.68
N LEU A 305 -15.02 -29.91 -5.41
CA LEU A 305 -14.23 -30.45 -4.31
C LEU A 305 -14.57 -31.91 -3.96
N SER A 306 -15.81 -32.32 -4.22
CA SER A 306 -16.31 -33.67 -3.93
C SER A 306 -16.32 -34.58 -5.16
N SER A 307 -15.68 -34.15 -6.27
CA SER A 307 -15.63 -34.94 -7.50
C SER A 307 -14.85 -36.26 -7.26
N PRO A 308 -15.29 -37.38 -7.87
CA PRO A 308 -14.59 -38.65 -7.75
C PRO A 308 -13.13 -38.58 -8.18
N GLU A 309 -12.79 -37.72 -9.14
CA GLU A 309 -11.43 -37.51 -9.64
C GLU A 309 -10.53 -36.87 -8.59
N ILE A 310 -11.02 -35.86 -7.87
CA ILE A 310 -10.29 -35.23 -6.76
C ILE A 310 -10.10 -36.26 -5.64
N LEU A 311 -11.15 -36.98 -5.24
CA LEU A 311 -11.07 -38.02 -4.22
C LEU A 311 -10.07 -39.12 -4.61
N LYS A 312 -10.14 -39.67 -5.84
CA LYS A 312 -9.17 -40.65 -6.35
C LYS A 312 -7.74 -40.12 -6.35
N SER A 313 -7.55 -38.85 -6.72
CA SER A 313 -6.23 -38.23 -6.77
C SER A 313 -5.66 -37.98 -5.36
N LEU A 314 -6.52 -37.68 -4.38
CA LEU A 314 -6.18 -37.64 -2.97
C LEU A 314 -5.75 -39.04 -2.50
N HIS A 315 -6.53 -40.09 -2.76
CA HIS A 315 -6.16 -41.46 -2.40
C HIS A 315 -4.81 -41.91 -2.99
N ALA A 316 -4.46 -41.43 -4.19
CA ALA A 316 -3.18 -41.72 -4.82
C ALA A 316 -1.97 -41.02 -4.14
N SER A 317 -2.18 -40.30 -3.02
CA SER A 317 -1.17 -39.48 -2.33
C SER A 317 -0.48 -38.45 -3.22
N LYS A 318 -1.11 -38.12 -4.36
CA LYS A 318 -0.61 -37.06 -5.23
C LYS A 318 -1.18 -35.76 -4.71
N MET A 319 -0.31 -34.78 -4.51
CA MET A 319 -0.74 -33.43 -4.20
C MET A 319 -1.60 -32.93 -5.37
N VAL A 320 -2.92 -33.00 -5.21
CA VAL A 320 -3.84 -32.43 -6.17
C VAL A 320 -3.73 -30.92 -5.98
N ARG A 321 -2.92 -30.28 -6.81
CA ARG A 321 -3.14 -28.88 -7.10
C ARG A 321 -4.22 -28.90 -8.17
N PRO A 322 -5.51 -28.79 -7.82
CA PRO A 322 -6.49 -28.58 -8.87
C PRO A 322 -5.98 -27.37 -9.65
N ASP A 323 -5.84 -27.53 -10.96
CA ASP A 323 -5.60 -26.42 -11.87
C ASP A 323 -6.81 -25.50 -11.74
N ALA A 324 -6.70 -24.58 -10.77
CA ALA A 324 -7.69 -23.66 -10.25
C ALA A 324 -9.06 -24.28 -9.92
N LEU A 325 -9.45 -24.28 -8.63
CA LEU A 325 -10.89 -24.16 -8.33
C LEU A 325 -11.45 -23.01 -9.18
N PRO A 326 -12.67 -23.16 -9.75
CA PRO A 326 -13.23 -22.16 -10.63
C PRO A 326 -13.11 -20.79 -9.96
N ARG A 327 -12.39 -19.88 -10.62
CA ARG A 327 -12.24 -18.52 -10.09
C ARG A 327 -13.65 -17.95 -10.03
N CYS A 328 -14.04 -17.48 -8.85
CA CYS A 328 -15.25 -16.67 -8.73
C CYS A 328 -15.14 -15.51 -9.73
N GLU A 329 -16.10 -15.41 -10.65
CA GLU A 329 -16.11 -14.40 -11.72
C GLU A 329 -15.99 -12.99 -11.12
N ASP A 330 -16.71 -12.74 -10.02
CA ASP A 330 -16.68 -11.48 -9.28
C ASP A 330 -15.31 -11.18 -8.63
N CYS A 331 -14.47 -12.21 -8.39
CA CYS A 331 -13.13 -12.02 -7.86
C CYS A 331 -12.09 -11.67 -8.94
N THR A 332 -12.39 -11.88 -10.22
CA THR A 332 -11.44 -11.52 -11.29
C THR A 332 -11.25 -10.01 -11.41
N ASN A 333 -12.24 -9.24 -10.96
CA ASN A 333 -12.21 -7.78 -10.94
C ASN A 333 -11.64 -7.18 -9.66
N LEU A 334 -11.29 -7.97 -8.63
CA LEU A 334 -10.72 -7.45 -7.39
C LEU A 334 -9.22 -7.15 -7.59
N PRO A 335 -8.79 -5.88 -7.49
CA PRO A 335 -7.52 -5.43 -8.05
C PRO A 335 -6.25 -5.87 -7.30
N SER A 336 -6.32 -6.71 -6.27
CA SER A 336 -5.13 -6.95 -5.44
C SER A 336 -5.13 -8.19 -4.54
N SER A 337 -6.18 -9.02 -4.53
CA SER A 337 -6.15 -10.25 -3.73
C SER A 337 -6.70 -11.48 -4.43
N PHE A 338 -5.84 -12.49 -4.61
CA PHE A 338 -6.23 -13.81 -5.12
C PHE A 338 -6.38 -14.76 -3.95
N GLN A 339 -7.57 -15.33 -3.78
CA GLN A 339 -7.78 -16.45 -2.86
C GLN A 339 -7.82 -17.76 -3.66
N HIS A 340 -6.89 -18.66 -3.33
CA HIS A 340 -6.86 -20.02 -3.85
C HIS A 340 -7.17 -20.94 -2.70
N SER A 341 -8.25 -21.72 -2.81
CA SER A 341 -8.49 -22.84 -1.91
C SER A 341 -8.26 -24.14 -2.66
N TYR A 342 -7.84 -25.18 -1.96
CA TYR A 342 -7.67 -26.51 -2.50
C TYR A 342 -7.70 -27.53 -1.35
N ILE A 343 -8.10 -28.76 -1.65
CA ILE A 343 -7.99 -29.85 -0.69
C ILE A 343 -6.65 -30.55 -0.91
N ALA A 344 -5.96 -30.88 0.18
CA ALA A 344 -4.71 -31.61 0.14
C ALA A 344 -4.62 -32.60 1.29
N LEU A 345 -4.00 -33.76 1.04
CA LEU A 345 -3.53 -34.61 2.10
C LEU A 345 -2.31 -33.98 2.79
N GLY A 346 -2.25 -34.11 4.09
CA GLY A 346 -1.13 -33.65 4.91
C GLY A 346 -0.95 -34.54 6.13
N LYS A 347 0.19 -34.39 6.79
CA LYS A 347 0.46 -35.07 8.07
C LYS A 347 0.22 -34.12 9.23
N PHE A 348 -0.35 -34.62 10.32
CA PHE A 348 -0.59 -33.86 11.55
C PHE A 348 -0.34 -34.74 12.77
N ASN A 349 0.04 -34.17 13.91
CA ASN A 349 0.10 -34.88 15.18
C ASN A 349 -1.30 -34.97 15.78
N SER A 350 -1.75 -36.18 16.05
CA SER A 350 -2.98 -36.40 16.81
C SER A 350 -2.82 -35.84 18.23
N PRO A 351 -3.91 -35.66 19.00
CA PRO A 351 -3.84 -35.33 20.42
C PRO A 351 -2.97 -36.31 21.24
N ALA A 352 -2.77 -37.53 20.76
CA ALA A 352 -1.89 -38.53 21.37
C ALA A 352 -0.40 -38.39 20.97
N GLY A 353 -0.04 -37.34 20.20
CA GLY A 353 1.32 -37.12 19.71
C GLY A 353 1.72 -38.04 18.55
N THR A 354 0.81 -38.84 18.00
CA THR A 354 1.09 -39.73 16.87
C THR A 354 0.93 -38.97 15.55
N LEU A 355 1.92 -39.04 14.68
CA LEU A 355 1.81 -38.51 13.32
C LEU A 355 0.75 -39.31 12.53
N ARG A 356 -0.30 -38.64 12.06
CA ARG A 356 -1.38 -39.20 11.24
C ARG A 356 -1.48 -38.44 9.93
N GLU A 357 -2.04 -39.09 8.91
CA GLU A 357 -2.46 -38.40 7.69
C GLU A 357 -3.89 -37.87 7.87
N GLY A 358 -4.17 -36.77 7.18
CA GLY A 358 -5.46 -36.12 7.23
C GLY A 358 -5.74 -35.38 5.94
N LEU A 359 -7.02 -35.21 5.66
CA LEU A 359 -7.51 -34.39 4.57
C LEU A 359 -7.67 -32.96 5.06
N PHE A 360 -7.02 -32.00 4.42
CA PHE A 360 -7.07 -30.59 4.80
C PHE A 360 -7.71 -29.76 3.70
N LEU A 361 -8.60 -28.85 4.09
CA LEU A 361 -8.92 -27.69 3.26
C LEU A 361 -7.82 -26.65 3.48
N ARG A 362 -7.03 -26.38 2.46
CA ARG A 362 -6.03 -25.33 2.46
C ARG A 362 -6.53 -24.13 1.69
N GLY A 363 -6.34 -22.95 2.26
CA GLY A 363 -6.60 -21.70 1.56
C GLY A 363 -5.39 -20.80 1.62
N ARG A 364 -5.23 -20.02 0.55
CA ARG A 364 -4.16 -19.07 0.40
C ARG A 364 -4.72 -17.80 -0.21
N ARG A 365 -4.73 -16.73 0.57
CA ARG A 365 -5.03 -15.38 0.10
C ARG A 365 -3.74 -14.61 -0.09
N ILE A 366 -3.40 -14.34 -1.35
CA ILE A 366 -2.29 -13.47 -1.73
C ILE A 366 -2.83 -12.05 -1.78
N PHE A 367 -2.15 -11.10 -1.17
CA PHE A 367 -2.50 -9.69 -1.26
C PHE A 367 -1.25 -8.82 -1.21
N ARG A 368 -1.30 -7.67 -1.88
CA ARG A 368 -0.25 -6.66 -1.74
C ARG A 368 -0.61 -5.74 -0.59
N LEU A 369 0.30 -5.53 0.35
CA LEU A 369 0.07 -4.56 1.41
C LEU A 369 -0.01 -3.16 0.75
N PRO A 370 -1.12 -2.43 0.91
CA PRO A 370 -1.22 -1.10 0.31
C PRO A 370 -0.25 -0.16 1.00
N LYS A 371 0.12 0.93 0.31
CA LYS A 371 1.03 1.94 0.88
C LYS A 371 0.43 2.67 2.10
N ARG A 372 -0.89 2.56 2.32
CA ARG A 372 -1.62 3.31 3.35
C ARG A 372 -2.62 2.39 4.03
N ALA A 373 -2.77 2.56 5.34
CA ALA A 373 -3.73 1.81 6.13
C ALA A 373 -5.18 2.20 5.81
N ASN A 374 -5.46 3.41 5.32
CA ASN A 374 -6.84 3.81 5.00
C ASN A 374 -7.31 3.34 3.62
N SER A 375 -6.55 2.49 2.92
CA SER A 375 -6.93 2.07 1.58
C SER A 375 -8.16 1.14 1.63
N PRO A 376 -9.08 1.22 0.65
CA PRO A 376 -10.25 0.35 0.60
C PRO A 376 -9.89 -1.15 0.64
N GLU A 377 -8.77 -1.54 0.02
CA GLU A 377 -8.30 -2.92 -0.03
C GLU A 377 -7.92 -3.45 1.36
N TRP A 378 -7.24 -2.64 2.17
CA TRP A 378 -6.89 -3.01 3.54
C TRP A 378 -8.10 -3.03 4.47
N LEU A 379 -9.00 -2.06 4.35
CA LEU A 379 -10.23 -2.02 5.15
C LEU A 379 -11.10 -3.26 4.86
N ALA A 380 -11.27 -3.62 3.58
CA ALA A 380 -11.96 -4.85 3.19
C ALA A 380 -11.25 -6.10 3.74
N LEU A 381 -9.91 -6.11 3.79
CA LEU A 381 -9.15 -7.22 4.37
C LEU A 381 -9.38 -7.36 5.89
N ILE A 382 -9.39 -6.25 6.64
CA ILE A 382 -9.73 -6.26 8.08
C ILE A 382 -11.15 -6.79 8.29
N GLU A 383 -12.12 -6.25 7.56
CA GLU A 383 -13.53 -6.62 7.69
C GLU A 383 -13.77 -8.11 7.38
N THR A 384 -13.19 -8.60 6.28
CA THR A 384 -13.31 -10.01 5.88
C THR A 384 -12.63 -10.95 6.88
N SER A 385 -11.44 -10.58 7.40
CA SER A 385 -10.75 -11.38 8.41
C SER A 385 -11.51 -11.45 9.74
N SER A 386 -12.30 -10.42 10.06
CA SER A 386 -13.10 -10.37 11.29
C SER A 386 -14.29 -11.33 11.24
N ARG A 387 -14.88 -11.56 10.05
CA ARG A 387 -16.04 -12.46 9.83
C ARG A 387 -15.68 -13.94 9.77
N GLN A 388 -14.43 -14.28 9.45
CA GLN A 388 -13.98 -15.68 9.26
C GLN A 388 -13.63 -16.41 10.58
N ALA A 389 -13.74 -15.76 11.74
CA ALA A 389 -13.33 -16.29 13.04
C ALA A 389 -14.53 -16.56 13.96
#